data_AF-A0A9X2DLI9-F1
#
_entry.id   AF-A0A9X2DLI9-F1
#
_cell.length_a   1.000
_cell.length_b   1.000
_cell.length_c   1.000
_cell.angle_alpha   90.00
_cell.angle_beta   90.00
_cell.angle_gamma   90.00
#
_symmetry.space_group_name_H-M   'P 1'
#
loop_
_entity.id
_entity.type
_entity.pdbx_description
1 polymer ?
#
loop_
_entity_poly.entity_id
_entity_poly.type
_entity_poly.pdbx_seq_one_letter_code
_entity_poly.pdbx_strand_id
1 'polypeptide(L)'
;MVTEKQTFHVATQLVRQIHRTIKKHDAADVARDESACRILAGRVNTLADEASWHPAGSPEAALLFASVLAGDLEAIDEGEHADDARLERMRRMAIALVHYVELTAGISRDELRLDWFAPQHFDASPFGETAQAVAA
;
A
#
# COMPACT_ATOMS: atom_id res chain seq x y z
N MET A 1 11.16 -15.24 -12.90
CA MET A 1 11.43 -15.11 -11.46
C MET A 1 12.05 -13.75 -11.20
N VAL A 2 11.25 -12.76 -10.79
CA VAL A 2 11.77 -11.50 -10.24
C VAL A 2 12.24 -11.85 -8.83
N THR A 3 13.51 -11.61 -8.52
CA THR A 3 14.08 -11.96 -7.22
C THR A 3 13.44 -11.08 -6.15
N GLU A 4 13.01 -11.64 -5.02
CA GLU A 4 12.31 -10.93 -3.93
C GLU A 4 12.98 -9.60 -3.52
N LYS A 5 14.32 -9.55 -3.55
CA LYS A 5 15.10 -8.32 -3.29
C LYS A 5 14.81 -7.17 -4.27
N GLN A 6 14.46 -7.46 -5.51
CA GLN A 6 14.14 -6.44 -6.52
C GLN A 6 12.74 -5.86 -6.30
N THR A 7 11.77 -6.68 -5.91
CA THR A 7 10.37 -6.26 -5.68
C THR A 7 10.23 -5.31 -4.50
N PHE A 8 10.95 -5.57 -3.39
CA PHE A 8 10.98 -4.65 -2.24
C PHE A 8 11.55 -3.26 -2.58
N HIS A 9 12.41 -3.19 -3.60
CA HIS A 9 13.02 -1.94 -4.01
C HIS A 9 12.05 -1.04 -4.79
N VAL A 10 11.09 -1.61 -5.53
CA VAL A 10 10.19 -0.84 -6.40
C VAL A 10 9.22 0.01 -5.60
N ALA A 11 8.51 -0.57 -4.61
CA ALA A 11 7.60 0.19 -3.74
C ALA A 11 8.34 1.36 -3.06
N THR A 12 9.54 1.10 -2.55
CA THR A 12 10.40 2.12 -1.92
C THR A 12 10.74 3.26 -2.90
N GLN A 13 11.09 2.94 -4.16
CA GLN A 13 11.39 3.94 -5.18
C GLN A 13 10.14 4.75 -5.55
N LEU A 14 8.98 4.11 -5.70
CA LEU A 14 7.72 4.76 -6.01
C LEU A 14 7.30 5.72 -4.89
N VAL A 15 7.43 5.32 -3.62
CA VAL A 15 7.16 6.19 -2.46
C VAL A 15 8.05 7.43 -2.47
N ARG A 16 9.33 7.29 -2.81
CA ARG A 16 10.24 8.44 -2.98
C ARG A 16 9.83 9.36 -4.13
N GLN A 17 9.22 8.82 -5.18
CA GLN A 17 8.65 9.63 -6.26
C GLN A 17 7.38 10.35 -5.81
N ILE A 18 6.51 9.68 -5.06
CA ILE A 18 5.29 10.26 -4.47
C ILE A 18 5.65 11.43 -3.57
N HIS A 19 6.56 11.23 -2.62
CA HIS A 19 7.01 12.29 -1.71
C HIS A 19 7.56 13.52 -2.47
N ARG A 20 8.36 13.31 -3.52
CA ARG A 20 8.83 14.42 -4.38
C ARG A 20 7.70 15.10 -5.15
N THR A 21 6.66 14.36 -5.50
CA THR A 21 5.51 14.87 -6.26
C THR A 21 4.59 15.69 -5.35
N ILE A 22 4.37 15.23 -4.11
CA ILE A 22 3.65 15.99 -3.06
C ILE A 22 4.35 17.33 -2.80
N LYS A 23 5.67 17.35 -2.62
CA LYS A 23 6.41 18.62 -2.46
C LYS A 23 6.23 19.59 -3.62
N LYS A 24 6.12 19.08 -4.85
CA LYS A 24 5.82 19.92 -6.02
C LYS A 24 4.36 20.39 -6.03
N HIS A 25 3.45 19.53 -5.57
CA HIS A 25 2.04 19.86 -5.43
C HIS A 25 1.87 21.01 -4.43
N ASP A 26 2.48 20.91 -3.25
CA ASP A 26 2.44 21.96 -2.23
C ASP A 26 3.01 23.29 -2.76
N ALA A 27 4.10 23.23 -3.53
CA ALA A 27 4.66 24.43 -4.17
C ALA A 27 3.71 25.04 -5.22
N ALA A 28 3.00 24.20 -5.99
CA ALA A 28 2.00 24.64 -6.95
C ALA A 28 0.77 25.26 -6.27
N ASP A 29 0.34 24.67 -5.14
CA ASP A 29 -0.78 25.17 -4.33
C ASP A 29 -0.47 26.55 -3.74
N VAL A 30 0.74 26.73 -3.18
CA VAL A 30 1.22 28.04 -2.71
C VAL A 30 1.26 29.07 -3.86
N ALA A 31 1.61 28.63 -5.07
CA ALA A 31 1.60 29.48 -6.26
C ALA A 31 0.20 29.69 -6.86
N ARG A 32 -0.84 29.03 -6.33
CA ARG A 32 -2.22 29.00 -6.84
C ARG A 32 -2.32 28.52 -8.30
N ASP A 33 -1.44 27.61 -8.69
CA ASP A 33 -1.49 26.95 -10.00
C ASP A 33 -2.39 25.70 -9.91
N GLU A 34 -3.70 25.91 -10.07
CA GLU A 34 -4.71 24.84 -10.00
C GLU A 34 -4.49 23.73 -11.04
N SER A 35 -3.96 24.09 -12.22
CA SER A 35 -3.68 23.13 -13.29
C SER A 35 -2.55 22.19 -12.88
N ALA A 36 -1.44 22.75 -12.38
CA ALA A 36 -0.33 21.98 -11.87
C ALA A 36 -0.76 21.10 -10.68
N CYS A 37 -1.58 21.63 -9.76
CA CYS A 37 -2.12 20.85 -8.65
C CYS A 37 -2.88 19.62 -9.15
N ARG A 38 -3.82 19.80 -10.09
CA ARG A 38 -4.61 18.68 -10.66
C ARG A 38 -3.73 17.62 -11.32
N ILE A 39 -2.73 18.03 -12.10
CA ILE A 39 -1.81 17.12 -12.78
C ILE A 39 -0.97 16.33 -11.76
N LEU A 40 -0.46 17.01 -10.73
CA LEU A 40 0.38 16.39 -9.70
C LEU A 40 -0.43 15.45 -8.80
N ALA A 41 -1.66 15.81 -8.45
CA ALA A 41 -2.59 14.94 -7.73
C ALA A 41 -2.89 13.65 -8.53
N GLY A 42 -3.20 13.78 -9.83
CA GLY A 42 -3.38 12.62 -10.71
C GLY A 42 -2.14 11.72 -10.76
N ARG A 43 -0.94 12.32 -10.82
CA ARG A 43 0.33 11.58 -10.79
C ARG A 43 0.54 10.83 -9.46
N VAL A 44 0.21 11.45 -8.32
CA VAL A 44 0.28 10.76 -7.02
C VAL A 44 -0.63 9.54 -7.02
N ASN A 45 -1.85 9.66 -7.54
CA ASN A 45 -2.79 8.53 -7.62
C ASN A 45 -2.26 7.40 -8.51
N THR A 46 -1.70 7.71 -9.68
CA THR A 46 -1.08 6.70 -10.56
C THR A 46 0.08 5.99 -9.86
N LEU A 47 0.95 6.73 -9.17
CA LEU A 47 2.09 6.14 -8.46
C LEU A 47 1.66 5.29 -7.27
N ALA A 48 0.60 5.68 -6.55
CA ALA A 48 0.05 4.91 -5.46
C ALA A 48 -0.60 3.61 -5.96
N ASP A 49 -1.31 3.67 -7.09
CA ASP A 49 -1.87 2.48 -7.72
C ASP A 49 -0.77 1.51 -8.18
N GLU A 50 0.27 2.00 -8.85
CA GLU A 50 1.44 1.19 -9.22
C GLU A 50 2.10 0.57 -7.97
N ALA A 51 2.29 1.37 -6.92
CA ALA A 51 2.90 0.88 -5.68
C ALA A 51 2.10 -0.26 -5.05
N SER A 52 0.77 -0.30 -5.22
CA SER A 52 -0.10 -1.38 -4.69
C SER A 52 0.22 -2.77 -5.24
N TRP A 53 0.93 -2.86 -6.35
CA TRP A 53 1.34 -4.14 -6.97
C TRP A 53 2.65 -4.69 -6.40
N HIS A 54 3.27 -3.99 -5.45
CA HIS A 54 4.55 -4.35 -4.89
C HIS A 54 4.46 -4.54 -3.38
N PRO A 55 5.26 -5.46 -2.80
CA PRO A 55 5.35 -5.57 -1.35
C PRO A 55 5.91 -4.26 -0.77
N ALA A 56 5.39 -3.81 0.37
CA ALA A 56 5.82 -2.56 0.99
C ALA A 56 7.34 -2.53 1.20
N GLY A 57 7.90 -3.60 1.77
CA GLY A 57 9.36 -3.81 1.89
C GLY A 57 10.13 -2.80 2.73
N SER A 58 9.47 -1.75 3.20
CA SER A 58 10.06 -0.60 3.86
C SER A 58 9.01 0.09 4.75
N PRO A 59 9.42 0.75 5.84
CA PRO A 59 8.52 1.54 6.67
C PRO A 59 7.81 2.66 5.88
N GLU A 60 8.49 3.27 4.92
CA GLU A 60 7.94 4.37 4.13
C GLU A 60 6.81 3.92 3.21
N ALA A 61 6.95 2.75 2.57
CA ALA A 61 5.88 2.17 1.78
C ALA A 61 4.71 1.70 2.64
N ALA A 62 4.99 1.14 3.82
CA ALA A 62 3.94 0.79 4.78
C ALA A 62 3.16 2.04 5.21
N LEU A 63 3.84 3.14 5.53
CA LEU A 63 3.18 4.39 5.88
C LEU A 63 2.30 4.93 4.74
N LEU A 64 2.79 4.88 3.50
CA LEU A 64 1.99 5.26 2.33
C LEU A 64 0.72 4.42 2.23
N PHE A 65 0.84 3.08 2.26
CA PHE A 65 -0.30 2.18 2.13
C PHE A 65 -1.33 2.39 3.24
N ALA A 66 -0.87 2.55 4.48
CA ALA A 66 -1.76 2.82 5.61
C ALA A 66 -2.51 4.16 5.43
N SER A 67 -1.84 5.19 4.94
CA SER A 67 -2.44 6.51 4.71
C SER A 67 -3.46 6.49 3.57
N VAL A 68 -3.16 5.79 2.47
CA VAL A 68 -4.10 5.63 1.35
C VAL A 68 -5.33 4.85 1.78
N LEU A 69 -5.15 3.75 2.54
CA LEU A 69 -6.26 2.97 3.06
C LEU A 69 -7.15 3.79 4.01
N ALA A 70 -6.54 4.58 4.90
CA ALA A 70 -7.29 5.44 5.81
C ALA A 70 -8.14 6.47 5.05
N GLY A 71 -7.57 7.15 4.06
CA GLY A 71 -8.31 8.10 3.22
C GLY A 71 -9.39 7.43 2.37
N ASP A 72 -9.13 6.22 1.85
CA ASP A 72 -10.14 5.47 1.10
C ASP A 72 -11.33 5.06 1.99
N LEU A 73 -11.07 4.67 3.25
CA LEU A 73 -12.12 4.33 4.21
C LEU A 73 -12.95 5.56 4.63
N GLU A 74 -12.29 6.69 4.89
CA GLU A 74 -12.97 7.95 5.24
C GLU A 74 -13.89 8.41 4.11
N ALA A 75 -13.41 8.40 2.88
CA ALA A 75 -14.22 8.76 1.71
C ALA A 75 -15.46 7.85 1.53
N ILE A 76 -15.31 6.55 1.77
CA ILE A 76 -16.43 5.59 1.72
C ILE A 76 -17.44 5.88 2.85
N ASP A 77 -16.96 6.21 4.06
CA ASP A 77 -17.82 6.58 5.20
C ASP A 77 -18.59 7.88 4.92
N GLU A 78 -17.97 8.84 4.22
CA GLU A 78 -18.60 10.07 3.74
C GLU A 78 -19.60 9.84 2.58
N GLY A 79 -19.73 8.60 2.10
CA GLY A 79 -20.72 8.20 1.12
C GLY A 79 -20.21 8.12 -0.33
N GLU A 80 -18.90 8.20 -0.57
CA GLU A 80 -18.34 7.93 -1.88
C GLU A 80 -18.51 6.45 -2.26
N HIS A 81 -18.88 6.21 -3.52
CA HIS A 81 -18.92 4.85 -4.05
C HIS A 81 -17.50 4.35 -4.35
N ALA A 82 -17.12 3.21 -3.77
CA ALA A 82 -15.91 2.49 -4.16
C ALA A 82 -16.24 1.47 -5.27
N ASP A 83 -15.62 1.67 -6.43
CA ASP A 83 -15.68 0.69 -7.51
C ASP A 83 -14.80 -0.54 -7.24
N ASP A 84 -14.98 -1.60 -8.03
CA ASP A 84 -14.24 -2.86 -7.87
C ASP A 84 -12.72 -2.66 -7.95
N ALA A 85 -12.26 -1.72 -8.79
CA ALA A 85 -10.84 -1.43 -8.94
C ALA A 85 -10.24 -0.79 -7.67
N ARG A 86 -10.96 0.16 -7.05
CA ARG A 86 -10.59 0.78 -5.77
C ARG A 86 -10.57 -0.25 -4.65
N LEU A 87 -11.60 -1.10 -4.55
CA LEU A 87 -11.67 -2.16 -3.54
C LEU A 87 -10.52 -3.17 -3.69
N GLU A 88 -10.19 -3.56 -4.91
CA GLU A 88 -9.09 -4.48 -5.18
C GLU A 88 -7.72 -3.84 -4.87
N ARG A 89 -7.53 -2.55 -5.16
CA ARG A 89 -6.34 -1.80 -4.74
C ARG A 89 -6.19 -1.77 -3.22
N MET A 90 -7.28 -1.46 -2.50
CA MET A 90 -7.31 -1.45 -1.04
C MET A 90 -6.95 -2.84 -0.49
N ARG A 91 -7.52 -3.91 -1.07
CA ARG A 91 -7.19 -5.29 -0.70
C ARG A 91 -5.69 -5.58 -0.86
N ARG A 92 -5.10 -5.25 -2.01
CA ARG A 92 -3.65 -5.46 -2.24
C ARG A 92 -2.79 -4.71 -1.21
N MET A 93 -3.10 -3.44 -0.96
CA MET A 93 -2.37 -2.62 0.02
C MET A 93 -2.47 -3.17 1.45
N ALA A 94 -3.65 -3.63 1.86
CA ALA A 94 -3.87 -4.24 3.18
C ALA A 94 -3.06 -5.53 3.33
N ILE A 95 -3.05 -6.39 2.31
CA ILE A 95 -2.25 -7.62 2.31
C ILE A 95 -0.75 -7.30 2.38
N ALA A 96 -0.28 -6.35 1.58
CA ALA A 96 1.13 -5.94 1.59
C ALA A 96 1.57 -5.36 2.94
N LEU A 97 0.67 -4.65 3.65
CA LEU A 97 0.90 -4.15 5.00
C LEU A 97 1.02 -5.28 6.02
N VAL A 98 0.05 -6.20 6.04
CA VAL A 98 0.08 -7.35 6.97
C VAL A 98 1.36 -8.16 6.75
N HIS A 99 1.70 -8.46 5.49
CA HIS A 99 2.92 -9.18 5.16
C HIS A 99 4.18 -8.46 5.66
N TYR A 100 4.26 -7.13 5.50
CA TYR A 100 5.38 -6.35 6.02
C TYR A 100 5.46 -6.39 7.57
N VAL A 101 4.31 -6.31 8.26
CA VAL A 101 4.25 -6.40 9.72
C VAL A 101 4.67 -7.79 10.20
N GLU A 102 4.23 -8.86 9.56
CA GLU A 102 4.64 -10.23 9.90
C GLU A 102 6.15 -10.42 9.77
N LEU A 103 6.73 -9.96 8.67
CA LEU A 103 8.18 -10.03 8.44
C LEU A 103 8.99 -9.22 9.46
N THR A 104 8.48 -8.06 9.88
CA THR A 104 9.21 -7.16 10.79
C THR A 104 9.00 -7.50 12.25
N ALA A 105 7.82 -7.98 12.64
CA ALA A 105 7.51 -8.44 13.99
C ALA A 105 8.03 -9.85 14.27
N GLY A 106 8.23 -10.67 13.23
CA GLY A 106 8.59 -12.07 13.37
C GLY A 106 7.47 -12.94 13.96
N ILE A 107 6.22 -12.47 13.84
CA ILE A 107 5.01 -13.14 14.33
C ILE A 107 4.08 -13.34 13.13
N SER A 108 3.65 -14.57 12.90
CA SER A 108 2.69 -14.87 11.83
C SER A 108 1.25 -14.52 12.22
N ARG A 109 0.40 -14.22 11.22
CA ARG A 109 -1.04 -13.99 11.43
C ARG A 109 -1.78 -15.14 12.11
N ASP A 110 -1.29 -16.37 11.92
CA ASP A 110 -1.89 -17.58 12.49
C ASP A 110 -1.65 -17.65 14.01
N GLU A 111 -0.49 -17.17 14.47
CA GLU A 111 -0.17 -17.04 15.90
C GLU A 111 -1.07 -16.01 16.61
N LEU A 112 -1.51 -14.98 15.89
CA LEU A 112 -2.38 -13.93 16.40
C LEU A 112 -3.88 -14.23 16.24
N ARG A 113 -4.23 -15.39 15.65
CA ARG A 113 -5.62 -15.78 15.37
C ARG A 113 -6.40 -14.72 14.59
N LEU A 114 -5.76 -14.10 13.60
CA LEU A 114 -6.42 -13.08 12.77
C LEU A 114 -7.55 -13.68 11.90
N ASP A 115 -7.61 -15.00 11.74
CA ASP A 115 -8.72 -15.75 11.17
C ASP A 115 -10.07 -15.47 11.86
N TRP A 116 -10.04 -15.11 13.15
CA TRP A 116 -11.22 -14.71 13.91
C TRP A 116 -11.88 -13.42 13.42
N PHE A 117 -11.08 -12.50 12.88
CA PHE A 117 -11.55 -11.20 12.40
C PHE A 117 -11.68 -11.17 10.88
N ALA A 118 -10.95 -12.04 10.18
CA ALA A 118 -10.97 -12.18 8.74
C ALA A 118 -10.97 -13.67 8.35
N PRO A 119 -12.14 -14.35 8.36
CA PRO A 119 -12.24 -15.79 8.09
C PRO A 119 -11.83 -16.19 6.66
N GLN A 120 -11.66 -15.20 5.77
CA GLN A 120 -11.09 -15.41 4.46
C GLN A 120 -9.56 -15.22 4.57
N HIS A 121 -8.81 -16.32 4.54
CA HIS A 121 -7.36 -16.24 4.41
C HIS A 121 -7.01 -15.45 3.14
N PHE A 122 -6.44 -14.26 3.32
CA PHE A 122 -5.92 -13.50 2.20
C PHE A 122 -4.59 -14.09 1.78
N ASP A 123 -4.57 -14.66 0.57
CA ASP A 123 -3.36 -15.18 -0.05
C ASP A 123 -2.35 -14.05 -0.25
N ALA A 124 -1.31 -14.04 0.58
CA ALA A 124 -0.20 -13.11 0.49
C ALA A 124 0.95 -13.66 -0.35
N SER A 125 0.83 -14.88 -0.91
CA SER A 125 1.83 -15.49 -1.78
C SER A 125 2.28 -14.61 -2.95
N PRO A 126 1.45 -13.70 -3.53
CA PRO A 126 1.92 -12.76 -4.55
C PRO A 126 2.98 -11.77 -4.06
N PHE A 127 3.11 -11.54 -2.75
CA PHE A 127 4.05 -10.60 -2.14
C PHE A 127 5.28 -11.28 -1.48
N GLY A 128 5.30 -12.62 -1.48
CA GLY A 128 6.32 -13.46 -0.86
C GLY A 128 5.68 -14.55 0.00
N GLU A 129 6.29 -15.74 0.04
CA GLU A 129 5.91 -16.74 1.03
C GLU A 129 6.31 -16.20 2.41
N THR A 130 5.34 -15.98 3.30
CA THR A 130 5.67 -16.01 4.73
C THR A 130 6.26 -17.38 4.99
N ALA A 131 7.53 -17.42 5.37
CA ALA A 131 8.23 -18.66 5.67
C ALA A 131 7.28 -19.54 6.48
N GLN A 132 6.87 -20.67 5.89
CA GLN A 132 6.24 -21.74 6.62
C GLN A 132 7.21 -22.07 7.75
N ALA A 133 6.91 -21.60 8.96
CA ALA A 133 7.45 -22.18 10.15
C ALA A 133 6.81 -23.57 10.22
N VAL A 134 7.57 -24.52 9.70
CA VAL A 134 7.57 -25.94 10.03
C VAL A 134 7.10 -26.11 11.48
N ALA A 135 5.82 -26.43 11.66
CA ALA A 135 5.31 -26.97 12.89
C ALA A 135 5.01 -28.45 12.64
N ALA A 136 6.02 -29.25 13.04
CA ALA A 136 6.04 -30.67 13.42
C ALA A 136 4.92 -31.61 12.93
#